data_AF-A0A6I6NMB2-F1
#
_entry.id   AF-A0A6I6NMB2-F1
#
_cell.length_a   1.000
_cell.length_b   1.000
_cell.length_c   1.000
_cell.angle_alpha   90.00
_cell.angle_beta   90.00
_cell.angle_gamma   90.00
#
_symmetry.space_group_name_H-M   'P 1'
#
loop_
_entity.id
_entity.type
_entity.pdbx_description
1 polymer ?
#
loop_
_entity_poly.entity_id
_entity_poly.type
_entity_poly.pdbx_seq_one_letter_code
_entity_poly.pdbx_strand_id
1 'polypeptide(L)'
;MGLVLFPGDGDTGSPDVSWSYTGFELFRRWLAQAEGFALDEMHGFGGQRPWNDVSTTLAPLLNHPDDDGPDLTPVQCAAILPRLQEIADHPQDGNTDPPLQRHINDARQLMVVLQLCIEKDVDLPFG
;
A
#
# COMPACT_ATOMS: atom_id res chain seq x y z
N MET A 1 7.45 -8.99 14.87
CA MET A 1 8.02 -7.94 14.01
C MET A 1 7.04 -7.75 12.87
N GLY A 2 6.86 -6.50 12.43
CA GLY A 2 5.86 -6.11 11.46
C GLY A 2 6.49 -5.17 10.44
N LEU A 3 5.65 -4.48 9.67
CA LEU A 3 6.06 -3.44 8.74
C LEU A 3 5.50 -2.11 9.21
N VAL A 4 6.31 -1.06 9.13
CA VAL A 4 5.93 0.32 9.36
C VAL A 4 6.29 1.14 8.12
N LEU A 5 5.33 1.92 7.63
CA LEU A 5 5.55 2.93 6.61
C LEU A 5 5.42 4.29 7.25
N PHE A 6 6.46 5.11 7.08
CA PHE A 6 6.56 6.44 7.67
C PHE A 6 7.29 7.37 6.70
N PRO A 7 7.14 8.70 6.82
CA PRO A 7 7.91 9.63 5.99
C PRO A 7 9.38 9.63 6.43
N GLY A 8 10.30 9.57 5.47
CA GLY A 8 11.75 9.67 5.69
C GLY A 8 12.25 11.07 6.07
N ASP A 9 11.44 11.86 6.78
CA ASP A 9 11.74 13.24 7.15
C ASP A 9 12.57 13.38 8.44
N GLY A 10 12.82 12.27 9.14
CA GLY A 10 13.55 12.23 10.41
C GLY A 10 12.77 12.79 11.61
N ASP A 11 11.47 13.07 11.44
CA ASP A 11 10.59 13.56 12.51
C ASP A 11 9.78 12.42 13.11
N THR A 12 10.05 12.10 14.39
CA THR A 12 9.33 11.06 15.13
C THR A 12 7.88 11.41 15.47
N GLY A 13 7.46 12.66 15.21
CA GLY A 13 6.07 13.10 15.36
C GLY A 13 5.23 12.95 14.10
N SER A 14 5.84 12.57 12.96
CA SER A 14 5.12 12.33 11.72
C SER A 14 4.23 11.09 11.83
N PRO A 15 3.05 11.11 11.17
CA PRO A 15 2.16 9.95 11.15
C PRO A 15 2.85 8.75 10.49
N ASP A 16 2.70 7.59 11.10
CA ASP A 16 3.09 6.30 10.56
C ASP A 16 1.87 5.37 10.43
N VAL A 17 2.05 4.32 9.64
CA VAL A 17 1.09 3.22 9.55
C VAL A 17 1.82 1.91 9.70
N SER A 18 1.30 1.05 10.56
CA SER A 18 1.95 -0.20 10.94
C SER A 18 1.04 -1.41 10.78
N TRP A 19 1.63 -2.50 10.31
CA TRP A 19 0.98 -3.78 10.12
C TRP A 19 1.82 -4.91 10.71
N SER A 20 1.15 -6.01 11.06
CA SER A 20 1.85 -7.31 11.08
C SER A 20 2.13 -7.75 9.64
N TYR A 21 3.16 -8.56 9.38
CA TYR A 21 3.45 -9.07 8.03
C TYR A 21 2.22 -9.72 7.38
N THR A 22 1.50 -10.57 8.12
CA THR A 22 0.25 -11.17 7.64
C THR A 22 -0.83 -10.13 7.36
N GLY A 23 -0.93 -9.10 8.21
CA GLY A 23 -1.87 -7.99 8.00
C GLY A 23 -1.56 -7.19 6.73
N PHE A 24 -0.27 -6.92 6.47
CA PHE A 24 0.17 -6.22 5.28
C PHE A 24 -0.04 -7.07 4.02
N GLU A 25 0.24 -8.36 4.07
CA GLU A 25 -0.04 -9.30 2.99
C GLU A 25 -1.54 -9.30 2.62
N LEU A 26 -2.43 -9.38 3.63
CA LEU A 26 -3.88 -9.31 3.41
C LEU A 26 -4.30 -7.97 2.80
N PHE A 27 -3.71 -6.87 3.26
CA PHE A 27 -3.95 -5.54 2.71
C PHE A 27 -3.53 -5.45 1.23
N ARG A 28 -2.37 -5.98 0.85
CA ARG A 28 -1.94 -6.02 -0.56
C ARG A 28 -2.86 -6.87 -1.43
N ARG A 29 -3.34 -8.01 -0.91
CA ARG A 29 -4.30 -8.86 -1.62
C ARG A 29 -5.61 -8.13 -1.88
N TRP A 30 -6.10 -7.40 -0.88
CA TRP A 30 -7.30 -6.57 -1.03
C TRP A 30 -7.11 -5.48 -2.10
N LEU A 31 -5.97 -4.78 -2.10
CA LEU A 31 -5.66 -3.80 -3.15
C LEU A 31 -5.57 -4.42 -4.55
N ALA A 32 -4.90 -5.57 -4.70
CA ALA A 32 -4.81 -6.27 -5.98
C ALA A 32 -6.19 -6.69 -6.50
N GLN A 33 -7.05 -7.19 -5.63
CA GLN A 33 -8.43 -7.55 -5.98
C GLN A 33 -9.22 -6.34 -6.45
N ALA A 34 -9.06 -5.18 -5.81
CA ALA A 34 -9.69 -3.93 -6.23
C ALA A 34 -9.17 -3.44 -7.60
N GLU A 35 -7.89 -3.69 -7.91
CA GLU A 35 -7.31 -3.46 -9.24
C GLU A 35 -7.74 -4.52 -10.29
N GLY A 36 -8.47 -5.56 -9.87
CA GLY A 36 -9.01 -6.59 -10.75
C GLY A 36 -8.09 -7.77 -11.03
N PHE A 37 -7.07 -8.01 -10.20
CA PHE A 37 -6.21 -9.19 -10.32
C PHE A 37 -5.94 -9.86 -8.97
N ALA A 38 -5.49 -11.11 -9.03
CA ALA A 38 -5.21 -11.91 -7.84
C ALA A 38 -3.71 -11.87 -7.52
N LEU A 39 -3.35 -11.39 -6.33
CA LEU A 39 -1.93 -11.22 -5.95
C LEU A 39 -1.21 -12.56 -5.85
N ASP A 40 -1.89 -13.63 -5.43
CA ASP A 40 -1.37 -14.99 -5.33
C ASP A 40 -0.97 -15.60 -6.69
N GLU A 41 -1.48 -15.08 -7.80
CA GLU A 41 -1.05 -15.48 -9.14
C GLU A 41 0.27 -14.82 -9.55
N MET A 42 0.68 -13.74 -8.87
CA MET A 42 1.85 -12.95 -9.23
C MET A 42 3.15 -13.58 -8.73
N HIS A 43 4.22 -13.36 -9.49
CA HIS A 43 5.56 -13.77 -9.11
C HIS A 43 5.97 -13.10 -7.78
N GLY A 44 6.46 -13.90 -6.83
CA GLY A 44 6.78 -13.47 -5.45
C GLY A 44 5.70 -13.79 -4.41
N PHE A 45 4.47 -14.12 -4.84
CA PHE A 45 3.33 -14.35 -3.95
C PHE A 45 2.72 -15.76 -4.06
N GLY A 46 3.42 -16.68 -4.71
CA GLY A 46 3.02 -18.09 -4.92
C GLY A 46 2.77 -18.46 -6.38
N GLY A 47 2.57 -17.47 -7.25
CA GLY A 47 2.29 -17.68 -8.67
C GLY A 47 3.48 -17.43 -9.59
N GLN A 48 3.20 -17.46 -10.90
CA GLN A 48 4.19 -17.34 -11.97
C GLN A 48 3.91 -16.16 -12.91
N ARG A 49 2.81 -15.42 -12.70
CA ARG A 49 2.44 -14.29 -13.56
C ARG A 49 3.43 -13.14 -13.36
N PRO A 50 4.08 -12.64 -14.41
CA PRO A 50 5.04 -11.56 -14.28
C PRO A 50 4.32 -10.22 -14.02
N TRP A 51 4.94 -9.34 -13.24
CA TRP A 51 4.43 -7.99 -12.96
C TRP A 51 4.30 -7.11 -14.21
N ASN A 52 5.03 -7.42 -15.28
CA ASN A 52 4.91 -6.72 -16.56
C ASN A 52 3.55 -6.96 -17.26
N ASP A 53 2.80 -8.00 -16.89
CA ASP A 53 1.49 -8.32 -17.47
C ASP A 53 0.34 -7.57 -16.76
N VAL A 54 0.64 -6.79 -15.71
CA VAL A 54 -0.35 -6.02 -14.94
C VAL A 54 0.03 -4.54 -14.98
N SER A 55 -0.80 -3.73 -15.63
CA SER A 55 -0.61 -2.28 -15.69
C SER A 55 -1.34 -1.61 -14.53
N THR A 56 -0.73 -1.61 -13.34
CA THR A 56 -1.25 -0.92 -12.14
C THR A 56 -0.26 0.11 -11.62
N THR A 57 -0.76 1.27 -11.20
CA THR A 57 0.08 2.29 -10.55
C THR A 57 0.42 1.94 -9.10
N LEU A 58 -0.27 0.93 -8.53
CA LEU A 58 0.05 0.38 -7.21
C LEU A 58 1.22 -0.61 -7.23
N ALA A 59 1.76 -0.94 -8.41
CA ALA A 59 2.85 -1.92 -8.54
C ALA A 59 4.04 -1.63 -7.61
N PRO A 60 4.52 -0.37 -7.43
CA PRO A 60 5.62 -0.08 -6.52
C PRO A 60 5.29 -0.37 -5.04
N LEU A 61 4.01 -0.33 -4.64
CA LEU A 61 3.57 -0.67 -3.29
C LEU A 61 3.33 -2.18 -3.14
N LEU A 62 2.75 -2.82 -4.15
CA LEU A 62 2.36 -4.24 -4.11
C LEU A 62 3.55 -5.17 -4.30
N ASN A 63 4.44 -4.85 -5.24
CA ASN A 63 5.65 -5.60 -5.58
C ASN A 63 6.89 -5.03 -4.89
N HIS A 64 6.74 -4.56 -3.65
CA HIS A 64 7.85 -4.12 -2.81
C HIS A 64 8.23 -5.25 -1.83
N PRO A 65 9.51 -5.53 -1.60
CA PRO A 65 9.91 -6.41 -0.50
C PRO A 65 9.57 -5.78 0.86
N ASP A 66 9.17 -6.59 1.84
CA ASP A 66 8.74 -6.08 3.15
C ASP A 66 9.90 -5.51 3.98
N ASP A 67 11.15 -5.84 3.62
CA ASP A 67 12.38 -5.40 4.28
C ASP A 67 13.49 -5.23 3.23
N ASP A 68 14.47 -4.37 3.50
CA ASP A 68 15.66 -4.09 2.67
C ASP A 68 15.36 -3.66 1.20
N GLY A 69 14.14 -3.18 0.93
CA GLY A 69 13.75 -2.63 -0.39
C GLY A 69 14.11 -1.16 -0.57
N PRO A 70 14.13 -0.65 -1.83
CA PRO A 70 14.32 0.76 -2.08
C PRO A 70 13.09 1.58 -1.67
N ASP A 71 13.30 2.65 -0.90
CA ASP A 71 12.21 3.54 -0.46
C ASP A 71 11.34 4.06 -1.62
N LEU A 72 10.05 4.24 -1.36
CA LEU A 72 9.13 4.80 -2.36
C LEU A 72 9.37 6.31 -2.49
N THR A 73 9.68 6.74 -3.71
CA THR A 73 9.92 8.15 -4.00
C THR A 73 8.63 8.98 -3.90
N PRO A 74 8.72 10.30 -3.63
CA PRO A 74 7.57 11.21 -3.64
C PRO A 74 6.71 11.12 -4.92
N VAL A 75 7.36 10.91 -6.07
CA VAL A 75 6.69 10.75 -7.36
C VAL A 75 5.85 9.47 -7.42
N GLN A 76 6.36 8.37 -6.86
CA GLN A 76 5.60 7.12 -6.74
C GLN A 76 4.46 7.26 -5.74
N CYS A 77 4.69 7.91 -4.60
CA CYS A 77 3.66 8.23 -3.62
C CYS A 77 2.51 9.02 -4.27
N ALA A 78 2.83 10.04 -5.08
CA ALA A 78 1.85 10.84 -5.81
C ALA A 78 1.06 10.03 -6.87
N ALA A 79 1.67 9.01 -7.47
CA ALA A 79 0.99 8.13 -8.42
C ALA A 79 0.08 7.08 -7.73
N ILE A 80 0.43 6.67 -6.52
CA ILE A 80 -0.30 5.67 -5.72
C ILE A 80 -1.51 6.31 -5.03
N LEU A 81 -1.34 7.51 -4.46
CA LEU A 81 -2.35 8.20 -3.67
C LEU A 81 -3.75 8.28 -4.32
N PRO A 82 -3.91 8.74 -5.58
CA PRO A 82 -5.23 8.84 -6.19
C PRO A 82 -5.90 7.47 -6.37
N ARG A 83 -5.13 6.41 -6.64
CA ARG A 83 -5.68 5.06 -6.75
C ARG A 83 -6.12 4.48 -5.42
N LEU A 84 -5.33 4.68 -4.35
CA LEU A 84 -5.75 4.28 -3.01
C LEU A 84 -7.05 4.97 -2.61
N GLN A 85 -7.19 6.26 -2.94
CA GLN A 85 -8.42 6.99 -2.69
C GLN A 85 -9.60 6.40 -3.45
N GLU A 86 -9.47 6.13 -4.76
CA GLU A 86 -10.52 5.51 -5.57
C GLU A 86 -10.99 4.17 -5.00
N ILE A 87 -10.06 3.34 -4.53
CA ILE A 87 -10.37 2.03 -3.93
C ILE A 87 -11.07 2.19 -2.56
N ALA A 88 -10.59 3.11 -1.73
CA ALA A 88 -11.13 3.35 -0.39
C ALA A 88 -12.50 4.04 -0.40
N ASP A 89 -12.77 4.88 -1.42
CA ASP A 89 -14.04 5.59 -1.61
C ASP A 89 -15.08 4.76 -2.38
N HIS A 90 -14.68 3.63 -2.97
CA HIS A 90 -15.60 2.77 -3.70
C HIS A 90 -16.72 2.27 -2.78
N PRO A 91 -18.01 2.50 -3.13
CA PRO A 91 -19.13 2.07 -2.30
C PRO A 91 -19.17 0.54 -2.27
N GLN A 92 -18.79 -0.02 -1.13
CA GLN A 92 -18.86 -1.45 -0.87
C GLN A 92 -20.34 -1.79 -0.68
N ASP A 93 -20.92 -2.55 -1.62
CA ASP A 93 -22.34 -2.94 -1.62
C ASP A 93 -22.71 -3.65 -0.30
N GLY A 94 -23.18 -2.88 0.68
CA GLY A 94 -23.75 -3.33 1.95
C GLY A 94 -22.85 -4.19 2.85
N ASN A 95 -21.62 -4.50 2.44
CA ASN A 95 -20.81 -5.48 3.14
C ASN A 95 -20.11 -4.86 4.35
N THR A 96 -20.69 -5.07 5.52
CA THR A 96 -20.17 -4.57 6.80
C THR A 96 -19.12 -5.54 7.36
N ASP A 97 -18.24 -6.04 6.50
CA ASP A 97 -17.22 -6.99 6.91
C ASP A 97 -16.15 -6.28 7.75
N PRO A 98 -15.96 -6.68 9.03
CA PRO A 98 -14.92 -6.11 9.88
C PRO A 98 -13.50 -6.08 9.27
N PRO A 99 -13.03 -7.10 8.52
CA PRO A 99 -11.72 -7.02 7.88
C PRO A 99 -11.66 -5.96 6.76
N LEU A 100 -12.75 -5.76 6.02
CA LEU A 100 -12.82 -4.74 4.97
C LEU A 100 -12.72 -3.33 5.55
N GLN A 101 -13.44 -3.06 6.64
CA GLN A 101 -13.33 -1.76 7.34
C GLN A 101 -11.91 -1.48 7.83
N ARG A 102 -11.20 -2.52 8.29
CA ARG A 102 -9.79 -2.39 8.66
C ARG A 102 -8.93 -1.99 7.47
N HIS A 103 -9.06 -2.67 6.33
CA HIS A 103 -8.29 -2.33 5.13
C HIS A 103 -8.58 -0.91 4.61
N ILE A 104 -9.84 -0.45 4.69
CA ILE A 104 -10.18 0.93 4.33
C ILE A 104 -9.51 1.92 5.29
N ASN A 105 -9.52 1.64 6.61
CA ASN A 105 -8.84 2.49 7.57
C ASN A 105 -7.32 2.52 7.37
N ASP A 106 -6.73 1.37 7.12
CA ASP A 106 -5.30 1.22 6.81
C ASP A 106 -4.94 2.01 5.52
N ALA A 107 -5.76 1.94 4.48
CA ALA A 107 -5.59 2.73 3.25
C ALA A 107 -5.67 4.24 3.53
N ARG A 108 -6.64 4.69 4.34
CA ARG A 108 -6.77 6.10 4.71
C ARG A 108 -5.58 6.60 5.53
N GLN A 109 -5.07 5.81 6.45
CA GLN A 109 -3.86 6.15 7.20
C GLN A 109 -2.66 6.23 6.26
N LEU A 110 -2.48 5.24 5.38
CA LEU A 110 -1.42 5.26 4.37
C LEU A 110 -1.52 6.49 3.47
N MET A 111 -2.72 6.91 3.04
CA MET A 111 -2.89 8.12 2.25
C MET A 111 -2.39 9.38 2.95
N VAL A 112 -2.59 9.50 4.27
CA VAL A 112 -2.05 10.62 5.06
C VAL A 112 -0.52 10.61 5.06
N VAL A 113 0.09 9.44 5.22
CA VAL A 113 1.56 9.28 5.17
C VAL A 113 2.09 9.64 3.78
N LEU A 114 1.47 9.11 2.71
CA LEU A 114 1.86 9.40 1.33
C LEU A 114 1.73 10.89 1.00
N GLN A 115 0.63 11.53 1.43
CA GLN A 115 0.42 12.97 1.25
C GLN A 115 1.55 13.77 1.89
N LEU A 116 1.97 13.40 3.10
CA LEU A 116 3.06 14.06 3.79
C LEU A 116 4.41 13.85 3.09
N CYS A 117 4.67 12.66 2.56
CA CYS A 117 5.86 12.37 1.77
C CYS A 117 5.94 13.26 0.52
N ILE A 118 4.79 13.46 -0.15
CA ILE A 118 4.67 14.35 -1.32
C ILE A 118 4.89 15.82 -0.92
N GLU A 119 4.26 16.27 0.16
CA GLU A 119 4.34 17.66 0.62
C GLU A 119 5.74 18.05 1.09
N LYS A 120 6.44 17.12 1.75
CA LYS A 120 7.81 17.33 2.25
C LYS A 120 8.89 16.95 1.24
N ASP A 121 8.52 16.36 0.11
CA ASP A 121 9.43 15.81 -0.90
C ASP A 121 10.45 14.82 -0.29
N VAL A 122 9.94 13.88 0.53
CA VAL A 122 10.74 12.84 1.19
C VAL A 122 10.31 11.44 0.77
N ASP A 123 11.26 10.51 0.76
CA ASP A 123 10.99 9.12 0.45
C ASP A 123 10.21 8.42 1.59
N LEU A 124 9.49 7.35 1.24
CA LEU A 124 8.72 6.53 2.17
C LEU A 124 9.43 5.18 2.38
N PRO A 125 10.20 5.03 3.47
CA PRO A 125 10.84 3.77 3.83
C PRO A 125 9.86 2.68 4.30
N PHE A 126 10.33 1.44 4.14
CA PHE A 126 9.70 0.21 4.63
C PHE A 126 10.56 -0.33 5.78
N GLY A 127 10.09 -0.17 7.02
CA GLY A 127 10.88 -0.52 8.23
C GLY A 127 10.11 -1.25 9.32
#